data_AF-A0A4Q3SPX4-F1
#
_entry.id   AF-A0A4Q3SPX4-F1
#
_cell.length_a   1.000
_cell.length_b   1.000
_cell.length_c   1.000
_cell.angle_alpha   90.00
_cell.angle_beta   90.00
_cell.angle_gamma   90.00
#
_symmetry.space_group_name_H-M   'P 1'
#
loop_
_entity.id
_entity.type
_entity.pdbx_description
1 polymer ?
#
loop_
_entity_poly.entity_id
_entity_poly.type
_entity_poly.pdbx_seq_one_letter_code
_entity_poly.pdbx_strand_id
1 'polypeptide(L)'
;MGKLLLRFARLFNSVFRKQGVDTGLLYAIVELKLLMDSRRVYVSWRQKNQRENNSQMTWTLLMYTIMGGFAGLVIVQLPLIPAMMIFHAFVIFMMAMTLITDFSSVLLDTADNQIILPRPVNGKTLFMARLIHILIYLVQFSISISIIPVVIGFIVKGPVVGAMMILTSQLAVLFSVSLTYILYLLVLRYSNEQKVKDIVSNFQIAMTIFFVAGYQVVPRLIDFVDLEATYNPAWYSWLLPPVWMAMAIEAVSAGIYDTQHLMMLILAIAFPILLFWAMNKYLAPNFAKQLDALSNASQKNVKVSSEVVKTSAGISTRLGRLISRSAVERASFSNTWRITGRDKSFRLQLYPSLAY
;
A
#
# COMPACT_ATOMS: atom_id res chain seq x y z
N MET A 1 -16.62 -8.40 5.89
CA MET A 1 -15.95 -8.80 4.63
C MET A 1 -14.74 -9.71 4.85
N GLY A 2 -13.78 -9.34 5.72
CA GLY A 2 -12.54 -10.11 5.94
C GLY A 2 -12.70 -11.59 6.28
N LYS A 3 -13.62 -11.96 7.19
CA LYS A 3 -13.87 -13.38 7.55
C LYS A 3 -14.43 -14.22 6.39
N LEU A 4 -15.20 -13.62 5.47
CA LEU A 4 -15.73 -14.30 4.28
C LEU A 4 -14.61 -14.54 3.26
N LEU A 5 -13.76 -13.54 3.03
CA LEU A 5 -12.60 -13.67 2.15
C LEU A 5 -11.57 -14.67 2.71
N LEU A 6 -11.40 -14.73 4.04
CA LEU A 6 -10.58 -15.76 4.69
C LEU A 6 -11.12 -17.18 4.45
N ARG A 7 -12.44 -17.37 4.44
CA ARG A 7 -13.04 -18.66 4.07
C ARG A 7 -12.76 -19.00 2.60
N PHE A 8 -12.77 -18.03 1.71
CA PHE A 8 -12.38 -18.23 0.31
C PHE A 8 -10.90 -18.65 0.19
N ALA A 9 -10.01 -18.08 1.01
CA ALA A 9 -8.62 -18.50 1.07
C ALA A 9 -8.43 -19.96 1.55
N ARG A 10 -9.43 -20.60 2.19
CA ARG A 10 -9.40 -22.03 2.55
C ARG A 10 -9.48 -22.98 1.35
N LEU A 11 -9.98 -22.51 0.21
CA LEU A 11 -10.01 -23.30 -1.02
C LEU A 11 -8.60 -23.60 -1.55
N PHE A 12 -7.62 -22.74 -1.25
CA PHE A 12 -6.22 -22.89 -1.69
C PHE A 12 -5.36 -23.71 -0.70
N ASN A 13 -5.96 -24.36 0.30
CA ASN A 13 -5.27 -25.17 1.31
C ASN A 13 -4.32 -26.23 0.71
N SER A 14 -4.72 -26.84 -0.41
CA SER A 14 -3.89 -27.84 -1.10
C SER A 14 -2.59 -27.26 -1.65
N VAL A 15 -2.64 -26.01 -2.15
CA VAL A 15 -1.46 -25.29 -2.64
C VAL A 15 -0.53 -24.92 -1.49
N PHE A 16 -1.08 -24.45 -0.37
CA PHE A 16 -0.29 -24.06 0.81
C PHE A 16 0.42 -25.26 1.44
N ARG A 17 -0.25 -26.41 1.55
CA ARG A 17 0.37 -27.64 2.08
C ARG A 17 1.50 -28.15 1.18
N LYS A 18 1.34 -28.07 -0.14
CA LYS A 18 2.41 -28.43 -1.10
C LYS A 18 3.65 -27.52 -0.98
N GLN A 19 3.50 -26.29 -0.49
CA GLN A 19 4.60 -25.36 -0.26
C GLN A 19 5.26 -25.51 1.14
N GLY A 20 4.80 -26.48 1.95
CA GLY A 20 5.32 -26.73 3.30
C GLY A 20 4.85 -25.70 4.34
N VAL A 21 3.70 -25.07 4.11
CA VAL A 21 3.08 -24.09 5.02
C VAL A 21 2.12 -24.78 5.98
N ASP A 22 2.24 -24.49 7.27
CA ASP A 22 1.25 -24.91 8.27
C ASP A 22 -0.02 -24.08 8.12
N THR A 23 -1.05 -24.69 7.54
CA THR A 23 -2.34 -24.04 7.28
C THR A 23 -3.07 -23.63 8.57
N GLY A 24 -2.93 -24.37 9.67
CA GLY A 24 -3.61 -24.03 10.92
C GLY A 24 -3.05 -22.74 11.52
N LEU A 25 -1.72 -22.67 11.58
CA LEU A 25 -1.02 -21.51 12.12
C LEU A 25 -1.11 -20.29 11.18
N LEU A 26 -1.13 -20.52 9.87
CA LEU A 26 -1.40 -19.51 8.84
C LEU A 26 -2.71 -18.76 9.11
N TYR A 27 -3.84 -19.48 9.24
CA TYR A 27 -5.15 -18.82 9.43
C TYR A 27 -5.25 -18.11 10.77
N ALA A 28 -4.67 -18.66 11.84
CA ALA A 28 -4.65 -18.00 13.14
C ALA A 28 -3.92 -16.65 13.08
N ILE A 29 -2.77 -16.59 12.39
CA ILE A 29 -2.02 -15.34 12.21
C ILE A 29 -2.84 -14.35 11.37
N VAL A 30 -3.42 -14.78 10.25
CA VAL A 30 -4.20 -13.87 9.40
C VAL A 30 -5.45 -13.35 10.11
N GLU A 31 -6.16 -14.20 10.86
CA GLU A 31 -7.34 -13.77 11.63
C GLU A 31 -6.97 -12.78 12.73
N LEU A 32 -5.87 -13.02 13.45
CA LEU A 32 -5.34 -12.08 14.44
C LEU A 32 -5.01 -10.73 13.79
N LYS A 33 -4.34 -10.73 12.62
CA LYS A 33 -3.99 -9.50 11.90
C LYS A 33 -5.22 -8.71 11.46
N LEU A 34 -6.22 -9.38 10.88
CA LEU A 34 -7.48 -8.73 10.49
C LEU A 34 -8.20 -8.10 11.70
N LEU A 35 -8.12 -8.76 12.86
CA LEU A 35 -8.69 -8.24 14.11
C LEU A 35 -7.89 -7.04 14.63
N MET A 36 -6.56 -7.10 14.61
CA MET A 36 -5.71 -5.97 14.99
C MET A 36 -5.93 -4.75 14.09
N ASP A 37 -6.10 -4.95 12.79
CA ASP A 37 -6.35 -3.85 11.84
C ASP A 37 -7.71 -3.20 12.06
N SER A 38 -8.76 -3.97 12.37
CA SER A 38 -10.06 -3.39 12.76
C SER A 38 -9.99 -2.52 14.02
N ARG A 39 -8.92 -2.67 14.82
CA ARG A 39 -8.68 -1.94 16.06
C ARG A 39 -7.57 -0.89 15.93
N ARG A 40 -6.92 -0.75 14.77
CA ARG A 40 -5.88 0.27 14.55
C ARG A 40 -6.51 1.66 14.54
N VAL A 41 -6.14 2.46 15.53
CA VAL A 41 -6.50 3.88 15.61
C VAL A 41 -5.51 4.68 14.75
N TYR A 42 -5.96 5.20 13.62
CA TYR A 42 -5.17 6.17 12.86
C TYR A 42 -5.06 7.49 13.64
N VAL A 43 -3.85 8.00 13.81
CA VAL A 43 -3.59 9.26 14.52
C VAL A 43 -4.20 10.41 13.72
N SER A 44 -5.43 10.81 14.06
CA SER A 44 -6.09 11.99 13.52
C SER A 44 -5.72 13.22 14.34
N TRP A 45 -5.37 14.32 13.67
CA TRP A 45 -4.95 15.62 14.23
C TRP A 45 -5.94 16.32 15.20
N ARG A 46 -7.14 15.75 15.45
CA ARG A 46 -8.11 16.23 16.44
C ARG A 46 -8.28 15.23 17.58
N GLN A 47 -7.33 15.25 18.50
CA GLN A 47 -7.32 14.40 19.68
C GLN A 47 -8.13 15.05 20.81
N LYS A 48 -9.47 14.96 20.76
CA LYS A 48 -10.26 15.28 21.96
C LYS A 48 -11.43 14.37 22.29
N ASN A 49 -11.76 13.36 21.48
CA ASN A 49 -12.70 12.30 21.88
C ASN A 49 -12.64 11.14 20.88
N GLN A 50 -11.89 10.08 21.18
CA GLN A 50 -11.98 8.83 20.43
C GLN A 50 -12.33 7.69 21.39
N ARG A 51 -13.61 7.31 21.37
CA ARG A 51 -14.05 5.98 21.82
C ARG A 51 -13.55 4.97 20.78
N GLU A 52 -13.09 3.80 21.23
CA GLU A 52 -12.75 2.65 20.38
C GLU A 52 -13.90 2.37 19.41
N ASN A 53 -13.76 2.81 18.15
CA ASN A 53 -14.83 2.67 17.19
C ASN A 53 -14.51 1.48 16.28
N ASN A 54 -15.18 0.35 16.56
CA ASN A 54 -15.15 -0.91 15.80
C ASN A 54 -15.57 -0.76 14.31
N SER A 55 -15.83 0.46 13.84
CA SER A 55 -16.30 0.81 12.50
C SER A 55 -15.26 1.50 11.61
N GLN A 56 -14.03 1.74 12.06
CA GLN A 56 -13.06 2.57 11.33
C GLN A 56 -12.67 2.00 9.95
N MET A 57 -12.39 0.70 9.86
CA MET A 57 -12.13 0.02 8.57
C MET A 57 -13.36 0.09 7.66
N THR A 58 -14.56 -0.14 8.20
CA THR A 58 -15.83 -0.03 7.46
C THR A 58 -16.03 1.39 6.92
N TRP A 59 -15.67 2.41 7.69
CA TRP A 59 -15.70 3.81 7.27
C TRP A 59 -14.72 4.10 6.15
N THR A 60 -13.52 3.56 6.23
CA THR A 60 -12.54 3.68 5.14
C THR A 60 -13.09 3.04 3.86
N LEU A 61 -13.59 1.80 3.94
CA LEU A 61 -14.20 1.12 2.79
C LEU A 61 -15.42 1.88 2.24
N LEU A 62 -16.24 2.50 3.09
CA LEU A 62 -17.34 3.34 2.62
C LEU A 62 -16.81 4.56 1.86
N MET A 63 -15.80 5.26 2.38
CA MET A 63 -15.23 6.42 1.67
C MET A 63 -14.69 6.02 0.30
N TYR A 64 -14.00 4.88 0.18
CA TYR A 64 -13.56 4.35 -1.13
C TYR A 64 -14.73 4.04 -2.06
N THR A 65 -15.85 3.56 -1.50
CA THR A 65 -17.07 3.30 -2.26
C THR A 65 -17.70 4.58 -2.77
N ILE A 66 -17.77 5.63 -1.96
CA ILE A 66 -18.23 6.97 -2.36
C ILE A 66 -17.31 7.57 -3.43
N MET A 67 -16.00 7.45 -3.25
CA MET A 67 -15.01 7.89 -4.24
C MET A 67 -15.17 7.13 -5.57
N GLY A 68 -15.44 5.83 -5.52
CA GLY A 68 -15.86 5.04 -6.66
C GLY A 68 -17.14 5.58 -7.31
N GLY A 69 -18.13 5.99 -6.52
CA GLY A 69 -19.35 6.63 -7.03
C GLY A 69 -19.08 7.85 -7.92
N PHE A 70 -18.12 8.71 -7.55
CA PHE A 70 -17.71 9.83 -8.39
C PHE A 70 -17.08 9.38 -9.73
N ALA A 71 -16.26 8.32 -9.72
CA ALA A 71 -15.76 7.72 -10.96
C ALA A 71 -16.89 7.13 -11.81
N GLY A 72 -17.96 6.64 -11.18
CA GLY A 72 -19.18 6.20 -11.85
C GLY A 72 -19.90 7.32 -12.62
N LEU A 73 -19.91 8.55 -12.10
CA LEU A 73 -20.50 9.70 -12.80
C LEU A 73 -19.78 10.01 -14.12
N VAL A 74 -18.46 9.83 -14.16
CA VAL A 74 -17.67 10.00 -15.39
C VAL A 74 -18.10 9.01 -16.47
N ILE A 75 -18.46 7.78 -16.09
CA ILE A 75 -18.93 6.74 -17.02
C ILE A 75 -20.25 7.15 -17.68
N VAL A 76 -21.12 7.86 -16.96
CA VAL A 76 -22.40 8.34 -17.50
C VAL A 76 -22.18 9.47 -18.52
N GLN A 77 -21.27 10.40 -18.21
CA GLN A 77 -21.13 11.64 -18.97
C GLN A 77 -20.26 11.51 -20.23
N LEU A 78 -19.29 10.60 -20.24
CA LEU A 78 -18.31 10.50 -21.33
C LEU A 78 -18.59 9.33 -22.29
N PRO A 79 -18.06 9.38 -23.53
CA PRO A 79 -17.98 8.23 -24.42
C PRO A 79 -17.22 7.06 -23.80
N LEU A 80 -17.32 5.87 -24.40
CA LEU A 80 -16.80 4.63 -23.82
C LEU A 80 -15.29 4.71 -23.50
N ILE A 81 -14.46 5.06 -24.48
CA ILE A 81 -13.00 5.05 -24.31
C ILE A 81 -12.55 6.03 -23.21
N PRO A 82 -12.89 7.34 -23.25
CA PRO A 82 -12.40 8.29 -22.24
C PRO A 82 -12.92 7.96 -20.84
N ALA A 83 -14.18 7.49 -20.73
CA ALA A 83 -14.74 7.03 -19.47
C ALA A 83 -13.92 5.88 -18.87
N MET A 84 -13.61 4.85 -19.67
CA MET A 84 -12.85 3.69 -19.20
C MET A 84 -11.40 4.05 -18.89
N MET A 85 -10.77 4.94 -19.66
CA MET A 85 -9.42 5.43 -19.37
C MET A 85 -9.36 6.13 -18.01
N ILE A 86 -10.27 7.08 -17.76
CA ILE A 86 -10.30 7.83 -16.50
C ILE A 86 -10.62 6.89 -15.33
N PHE A 87 -11.59 5.99 -15.49
CA PHE A 87 -11.93 4.99 -14.48
C PHE A 87 -10.73 4.11 -14.10
N HIS A 88 -10.02 3.52 -15.08
CA HIS A 88 -8.86 2.67 -14.78
C HIS A 88 -7.68 3.46 -14.23
N ALA A 89 -7.46 4.69 -14.70
CA ALA A 89 -6.44 5.59 -14.15
C ALA A 89 -6.72 5.88 -12.67
N PHE A 90 -7.98 6.16 -12.34
CA PHE A 90 -8.44 6.38 -10.98
C PHE A 90 -8.24 5.13 -10.10
N VAL A 91 -8.64 3.94 -10.56
CA VAL A 91 -8.46 2.69 -9.83
C VAL A 91 -6.97 2.40 -9.58
N ILE A 92 -6.12 2.50 -10.60
CA ILE A 92 -4.67 2.27 -10.45
C ILE A 92 -4.06 3.27 -9.48
N PHE A 93 -4.40 4.55 -9.60
CA PHE A 93 -3.88 5.59 -8.72
C PHE A 93 -4.28 5.36 -7.27
N MET A 94 -5.56 5.12 -7.01
CA MET A 94 -6.06 4.91 -5.66
C MET A 94 -5.46 3.65 -5.05
N MET A 95 -5.42 2.53 -5.78
CA MET A 95 -4.80 1.30 -5.29
C MET A 95 -3.30 1.45 -5.03
N ALA A 96 -2.57 2.17 -5.89
CA ALA A 96 -1.18 2.47 -5.67
C ALA A 96 -0.98 3.33 -4.41
N MET A 97 -1.80 4.36 -4.20
CA MET A 97 -1.74 5.21 -3.01
C MET A 97 -2.09 4.45 -1.72
N THR A 98 -3.13 3.60 -1.73
CA THR A 98 -3.47 2.73 -0.60
C THR A 98 -2.29 1.83 -0.26
N LEU A 99 -1.74 1.15 -1.26
CA LEU A 99 -0.58 0.28 -1.08
C LEU A 99 0.61 1.05 -0.53
N ILE A 100 0.97 2.21 -1.09
CA ILE A 100 2.14 2.97 -0.61
C ILE A 100 1.95 3.44 0.84
N THR A 101 0.72 3.75 1.23
CA THR A 101 0.40 4.19 2.60
C THR A 101 0.44 3.03 3.59
N ASP A 102 -0.27 1.95 3.28
CA ASP A 102 -0.41 0.83 4.21
C ASP A 102 0.81 -0.08 4.22
N PHE A 103 1.43 -0.31 3.06
CA PHE A 103 2.55 -1.23 2.90
C PHE A 103 3.82 -0.70 3.58
N SER A 104 4.05 0.62 3.60
CA SER A 104 5.14 1.23 4.40
C SER A 104 4.97 0.94 5.89
N SER A 105 3.74 1.02 6.39
CA SER A 105 3.44 0.79 7.81
C SER A 105 3.44 -0.68 8.20
N VAL A 106 3.05 -1.59 7.30
CA VAL A 106 2.91 -3.03 7.58
C VAL A 106 4.21 -3.79 7.33
N LEU A 107 4.99 -3.38 6.34
CA LEU A 107 6.15 -4.13 5.92
C LEU A 107 7.43 -3.74 6.67
N LEU A 108 7.56 -2.46 7.01
CA LEU A 108 8.64 -1.95 7.86
C LEU A 108 8.31 -2.08 9.35
N ASP A 109 7.17 -2.71 9.70
CA ASP A 109 6.87 -3.01 11.10
C ASP A 109 7.72 -4.21 11.54
N THR A 110 8.84 -3.93 12.17
CA THR A 110 9.71 -4.94 12.78
C THR A 110 9.12 -5.53 14.07
N ALA A 111 8.00 -5.02 14.59
CA ALA A 111 7.38 -5.54 15.82
C ALA A 111 6.89 -6.98 15.65
N ASP A 112 6.35 -7.32 14.48
CA ASP A 112 5.97 -8.69 14.12
C ASP A 112 7.17 -9.64 14.22
N ASN A 113 8.35 -9.19 13.78
CA ASN A 113 9.56 -10.00 13.86
C ASN A 113 9.98 -10.22 15.33
N GLN A 114 9.87 -9.22 16.19
CA GLN A 114 10.25 -9.34 17.61
C GLN A 114 9.27 -10.22 18.42
N ILE A 115 7.99 -10.26 18.03
CA ILE A 115 6.94 -11.01 18.74
C ILE A 115 6.76 -12.43 18.19
N ILE A 116 6.94 -12.63 16.88
CA ILE A 116 6.63 -13.90 16.20
C ILE A 116 7.88 -14.78 15.98
N LEU A 117 9.08 -14.23 15.76
CA LEU A 117 10.30 -15.06 15.63
C LEU A 117 10.61 -15.95 16.86
N PRO A 118 10.29 -15.59 18.11
CA PRO A 118 10.53 -16.46 19.26
C PRO A 118 9.62 -17.70 19.28
N ARG A 119 8.55 -17.73 18.48
CA ARG A 119 7.61 -18.86 18.40
C ARG A 119 8.05 -19.82 17.30
N PRO A 120 7.77 -21.13 17.41
CA PRO A 120 8.13 -22.14 16.40
C PRO A 120 7.25 -22.02 15.15
N VAL A 121 7.37 -20.91 14.43
CA VAL A 121 6.65 -20.61 13.20
C VAL A 121 7.63 -20.65 12.05
N ASN A 122 7.39 -21.53 11.08
CA ASN A 122 8.20 -21.58 9.87
C ASN A 122 8.15 -20.21 9.16
N GLY A 123 9.30 -19.66 8.77
CA GLY A 123 9.38 -18.38 8.05
C GLY A 123 8.53 -18.36 6.77
N LYS A 124 8.35 -19.52 6.12
CA LYS A 124 7.43 -19.69 4.99
C LYS A 124 5.97 -19.45 5.38
N THR A 125 5.54 -19.96 6.53
CA THR A 125 4.18 -19.77 7.07
C THR A 125 3.93 -18.31 7.41
N LEU A 126 4.90 -17.63 8.02
CA LEU A 126 4.79 -16.21 8.35
C LEU A 126 4.69 -15.31 7.10
N PHE A 127 5.54 -15.58 6.11
CA PHE A 127 5.52 -14.88 4.83
C PHE A 127 4.16 -15.07 4.13
N MET A 128 3.67 -16.31 4.07
CA MET A 128 2.39 -16.59 3.44
C MET A 128 1.20 -15.99 4.19
N ALA A 129 1.26 -15.93 5.53
CA ALA A 129 0.27 -15.24 6.34
C ALA A 129 0.21 -13.75 6.00
N ARG A 130 1.38 -13.10 5.90
CA ARG A 130 1.48 -11.69 5.52
C ARG A 130 0.92 -11.45 4.11
N LEU A 131 1.26 -12.31 3.16
CA LEU A 131 0.80 -12.21 1.78
C LEU A 131 -0.72 -12.36 1.67
N ILE A 132 -1.31 -13.39 2.31
CA ILE A 132 -2.77 -13.60 2.30
C ILE A 132 -3.50 -12.45 2.98
N HIS A 133 -2.98 -11.96 4.11
CA HIS A 133 -3.56 -10.81 4.80
C HIS A 133 -3.63 -9.59 3.88
N ILE A 134 -2.53 -9.27 3.19
CA ILE A 134 -2.44 -8.15 2.24
C ILE A 134 -3.38 -8.37 1.05
N LEU A 135 -3.45 -9.58 0.49
CA LEU A 135 -4.38 -9.89 -0.60
C LEU A 135 -5.84 -9.69 -0.20
N ILE A 136 -6.23 -10.18 0.99
CA ILE A 136 -7.60 -10.00 1.51
C ILE A 136 -7.93 -8.51 1.65
N TYR A 137 -6.98 -7.72 2.13
CA TYR A 137 -7.13 -6.27 2.26
C TYR A 137 -7.32 -5.62 0.88
N LEU A 138 -6.44 -5.91 -0.08
CA LEU A 138 -6.49 -5.34 -1.43
C LEU A 138 -7.78 -5.66 -2.18
N VAL A 139 -8.27 -6.90 -2.04
CA VAL A 139 -9.55 -7.29 -2.64
C VAL A 139 -10.71 -6.50 -2.04
N GLN A 140 -10.70 -6.20 -0.74
CA GLN A 140 -11.74 -5.35 -0.13
C GLN A 140 -11.73 -3.94 -0.73
N PHE A 141 -10.55 -3.31 -0.84
CA PHE A 141 -10.44 -1.98 -1.45
C PHE A 141 -10.83 -1.97 -2.92
N SER A 142 -10.38 -2.98 -3.69
CA SER A 142 -10.73 -3.14 -5.10
C SER A 142 -12.24 -3.23 -5.31
N ILE A 143 -12.92 -4.05 -4.50
CA ILE A 143 -14.37 -4.19 -4.58
C ILE A 143 -15.04 -2.88 -4.18
N SER A 144 -14.62 -2.27 -3.07
CA SER A 144 -15.21 -1.01 -2.62
C SER A 144 -15.12 0.10 -3.66
N ILE A 145 -13.95 0.33 -4.27
CA ILE A 145 -13.79 1.39 -5.26
C ILE A 145 -14.50 1.10 -6.59
N SER A 146 -14.64 -0.17 -6.97
CA SER A 146 -15.13 -0.54 -8.31
C SER A 146 -16.61 -0.89 -8.33
N ILE A 147 -17.24 -1.22 -7.20
CA ILE A 147 -18.61 -1.76 -7.18
C ILE A 147 -19.64 -0.80 -7.79
N ILE A 148 -19.62 0.49 -7.41
CA ILE A 148 -20.57 1.47 -7.97
C ILE A 148 -20.29 1.75 -9.45
N PRO A 149 -19.05 2.05 -9.89
CA PRO A 149 -18.72 2.21 -11.31
C PRO A 149 -19.13 1.03 -12.17
N VAL A 150 -18.89 -0.21 -11.70
CA VAL A 150 -19.23 -1.43 -12.43
C VAL A 150 -20.73 -1.55 -12.60
N VAL A 151 -21.52 -1.34 -11.52
CA VAL A 151 -22.99 -1.35 -11.60
C VAL A 151 -23.51 -0.31 -12.59
N ILE A 152 -22.95 0.90 -12.57
CA ILE A 152 -23.30 1.95 -13.54
C ILE A 152 -22.90 1.52 -14.96
N GLY A 153 -21.73 0.91 -15.14
CA GLY A 153 -21.27 0.38 -16.43
C GLY A 153 -22.21 -0.67 -17.01
N PHE A 154 -22.70 -1.59 -16.18
CA PHE A 154 -23.72 -2.58 -16.57
C PHE A 154 -25.01 -1.92 -17.08
N ILE A 155 -25.48 -0.88 -16.39
CA ILE A 155 -26.76 -0.21 -16.68
C ILE A 155 -26.65 0.71 -17.90
N VAL A 156 -25.57 1.50 -17.99
CA VAL A 156 -25.44 2.59 -18.98
C VAL A 156 -24.73 2.16 -20.25
N LYS A 157 -23.67 1.37 -20.15
CA LYS A 157 -22.83 0.97 -21.29
C LYS A 157 -23.09 -0.47 -21.76
N GLY A 158 -23.91 -1.22 -21.02
CA GLY A 158 -24.35 -2.57 -21.35
C GLY A 158 -23.61 -3.68 -20.59
N PRO A 159 -24.13 -4.92 -20.65
CA PRO A 159 -23.68 -6.01 -19.80
C PRO A 159 -22.27 -6.53 -20.15
N VAL A 160 -21.89 -6.48 -21.42
CA VAL A 160 -20.54 -6.87 -21.88
C VAL A 160 -19.48 -5.93 -21.29
N VAL A 161 -19.75 -4.62 -21.31
CA VAL A 161 -18.85 -3.61 -20.72
C VAL A 161 -18.73 -3.81 -19.22
N GLY A 162 -19.84 -4.00 -18.51
CA GLY A 162 -19.82 -4.27 -17.07
C GLY A 162 -19.02 -5.53 -16.70
N ALA A 163 -19.18 -6.62 -17.45
CA ALA A 163 -18.43 -7.86 -17.24
C ALA A 163 -16.92 -7.67 -17.49
N MET A 164 -16.56 -6.97 -18.57
CA MET A 164 -15.17 -6.65 -18.87
C MET A 164 -14.55 -5.73 -17.82
N MET A 165 -15.29 -4.74 -17.29
CA MET A 165 -14.81 -3.87 -16.22
C MET A 165 -14.44 -4.63 -14.95
N ILE A 166 -15.17 -5.70 -14.60
CA ILE A 166 -14.79 -6.57 -13.48
C ILE A 166 -13.42 -7.19 -13.77
N LEU A 167 -13.24 -7.77 -14.94
CA LEU A 167 -11.99 -8.45 -15.31
C LEU A 167 -10.80 -7.46 -15.38
N THR A 168 -10.96 -6.35 -16.10
CA THR A 168 -9.90 -5.35 -16.29
C THR A 168 -9.57 -4.60 -15.00
N SER A 169 -10.54 -4.35 -14.12
CA SER A 169 -10.26 -3.76 -12.80
C SER A 169 -9.42 -4.68 -11.93
N GLN A 170 -9.67 -6.00 -11.93
CA GLN A 170 -8.82 -6.94 -11.19
C GLN A 170 -7.40 -7.02 -11.77
N LEU A 171 -7.26 -6.98 -13.10
CA LEU A 171 -5.95 -6.91 -13.76
C LEU A 171 -5.21 -5.60 -13.44
N ALA A 172 -5.93 -4.47 -13.39
CA ALA A 172 -5.37 -3.17 -13.01
C ALA A 172 -4.89 -3.16 -11.55
N VAL A 173 -5.63 -3.81 -10.64
CA VAL A 173 -5.20 -4.02 -9.26
C VAL A 173 -3.95 -4.88 -9.19
N LEU A 174 -3.91 -6.00 -9.93
CA LEU A 174 -2.74 -6.88 -9.99
C LEU A 174 -1.49 -6.14 -10.49
N PHE A 175 -1.67 -5.30 -11.52
CA PHE A 175 -0.64 -4.42 -12.04
C PHE A 175 -0.17 -3.43 -10.96
N SER A 176 -1.09 -2.73 -10.30
CA SER A 176 -0.76 -1.76 -9.24
C SER A 176 0.03 -2.40 -8.09
N VAL A 177 -0.38 -3.59 -7.65
CA VAL A 177 0.35 -4.35 -6.60
C VAL A 177 1.77 -4.64 -7.04
N SER A 178 1.94 -5.16 -8.25
CA SER A 178 3.25 -5.54 -8.78
C SER A 178 4.15 -4.31 -8.98
N LEU A 179 3.60 -3.21 -9.49
CA LEU A 179 4.30 -1.95 -9.67
C LEU A 179 4.76 -1.36 -8.34
N THR A 180 3.86 -1.25 -7.36
CA THR A 180 4.20 -0.72 -6.04
C THR A 180 5.28 -1.58 -5.37
N TYR A 181 5.20 -2.91 -5.50
CA TYR A 181 6.23 -3.80 -4.96
C TYR A 181 7.61 -3.56 -5.58
N ILE A 182 7.68 -3.37 -6.90
CA ILE A 182 8.91 -3.03 -7.61
C ILE A 182 9.48 -1.70 -7.11
N LEU A 183 8.63 -0.68 -6.95
CA LEU A 183 9.04 0.62 -6.42
C LEU A 183 9.62 0.48 -5.01
N TYR A 184 8.98 -0.29 -4.13
CA TYR A 184 9.51 -0.56 -2.79
C TYR A 184 10.87 -1.25 -2.81
N LEU A 185 11.03 -2.26 -3.66
CA LEU A 185 12.30 -2.95 -3.83
C LEU A 185 13.41 -2.01 -4.30
N LEU A 186 13.10 -1.13 -5.24
CA LEU A 186 14.04 -0.13 -5.73
C LEU A 186 14.45 0.81 -4.60
N VAL A 187 13.49 1.31 -3.81
CA VAL A 187 13.77 2.19 -2.67
C VAL A 187 14.63 1.49 -1.62
N LEU A 188 14.34 0.23 -1.29
CA LEU A 188 15.09 -0.56 -0.31
C LEU A 188 16.52 -0.88 -0.77
N ARG A 189 16.75 -1.06 -2.08
CA ARG A 189 18.10 -1.27 -2.62
C ARG A 189 19.02 -0.09 -2.37
N TYR A 190 18.48 1.13 -2.32
CA TYR A 190 19.26 2.37 -2.20
C TYR A 190 19.12 3.07 -0.83
N SER A 191 18.29 2.56 0.09
CA SER A 191 17.91 3.29 1.31
C SER A 191 17.92 2.44 2.57
N ASN A 192 18.29 3.06 3.69
CA ASN A 192 18.13 2.49 5.03
C ASN A 192 16.67 2.57 5.49
N GLU A 193 16.23 1.65 6.36
CA GLU A 193 14.84 1.52 6.86
C GLU A 193 14.17 2.86 7.25
N GLN A 194 14.89 3.74 7.95
CA GLN A 194 14.35 5.06 8.32
C GLN A 194 14.16 6.00 7.12
N LYS A 195 15.06 5.97 6.13
CA LYS A 195 14.96 6.77 4.91
C LYS A 195 13.85 6.25 3.99
N VAL A 196 13.51 4.96 4.05
CA VAL A 196 12.40 4.39 3.27
C VAL A 196 11.08 5.06 3.64
N LYS A 197 10.81 5.27 4.94
CA LYS A 197 9.59 5.96 5.40
C LYS A 197 9.50 7.39 4.87
N ASP A 198 10.61 8.12 4.90
CA ASP A 198 10.67 9.50 4.39
C ASP A 198 10.50 9.55 2.85
N ILE A 199 11.11 8.62 2.11
CA ILE A 199 10.97 8.53 0.64
C ILE A 199 9.54 8.20 0.25
N VAL A 200 8.90 7.24 0.95
CA VAL A 200 7.49 6.89 0.73
C VAL A 200 6.60 8.12 0.95
N SER A 201 6.81 8.86 2.04
CA SER A 201 6.04 10.07 2.34
C SER A 201 6.21 11.13 1.24
N ASN A 202 7.44 11.38 0.80
CA ASN A 202 7.71 12.32 -0.30
C ASN A 202 7.08 11.86 -1.62
N PHE A 203 7.10 10.55 -1.89
CA PHE A 203 6.44 9.98 -3.06
C PHE A 203 4.92 10.18 -3.00
N GLN A 204 4.29 10.02 -1.83
CA GLN A 204 2.86 10.28 -1.65
C GLN A 204 2.51 11.75 -1.91
N ILE A 205 3.32 12.69 -1.39
CA ILE A 205 3.14 14.13 -1.65
C ILE A 205 3.24 14.41 -3.15
N ALA A 206 4.28 13.88 -3.82
CA ALA A 206 4.46 14.04 -5.26
C ALA A 206 3.29 13.45 -6.07
N MET A 207 2.83 12.24 -5.73
CA MET A 207 1.68 11.59 -6.37
C MET A 207 0.38 12.37 -6.16
N THR A 208 0.19 12.96 -4.97
CA THR A 208 -0.98 13.79 -4.68
C THR A 208 -0.98 15.06 -5.53
N ILE A 209 0.16 15.76 -5.62
CA ILE A 209 0.31 16.94 -6.48
C ILE A 209 0.06 16.55 -7.94
N PHE A 210 0.66 15.45 -8.41
CA PHE A 210 0.47 14.95 -9.76
C PHE A 210 -1.00 14.66 -10.07
N PHE A 211 -1.72 14.01 -9.14
CA PHE A 211 -3.13 13.69 -9.33
C PHE A 211 -4.01 14.93 -9.37
N VAL A 212 -3.78 15.90 -8.47
CA VAL A 212 -4.52 17.17 -8.46
C VAL A 212 -4.23 17.99 -9.73
N ALA A 213 -2.96 18.06 -10.16
CA ALA A 213 -2.59 18.72 -11.39
C ALA A 213 -3.20 18.02 -12.61
N GLY A 214 -3.14 16.69 -12.66
CA GLY A 214 -3.74 15.88 -13.72
C GLY A 214 -5.25 16.12 -13.82
N TYR A 215 -5.96 16.11 -12.69
CA TYR A 215 -7.39 16.40 -12.65
C TYR A 215 -7.75 17.79 -13.22
N GLN A 216 -6.90 18.81 -13.00
CA GLN A 216 -7.16 20.16 -13.51
C GLN A 216 -6.74 20.35 -14.97
N VAL A 217 -5.65 19.71 -15.39
CA VAL A 217 -5.01 19.92 -16.69
C VAL A 217 -5.60 19.00 -17.76
N VAL A 218 -5.79 17.72 -17.46
CA VAL A 218 -6.23 16.71 -18.45
C VAL A 218 -7.57 17.11 -19.10
N PRO A 219 -8.60 17.57 -18.36
CA PRO A 219 -9.85 17.95 -18.99
C PRO A 219 -9.78 19.21 -19.86
N ARG A 220 -8.74 20.04 -19.70
CA ARG A 220 -8.51 21.24 -20.51
C ARG A 220 -7.68 20.98 -21.75
N LEU A 221 -6.90 19.90 -21.75
CA LEU A 221 -6.05 19.50 -22.88
C LEU A 221 -6.74 18.52 -23.83
N ILE A 222 -7.81 17.85 -23.39
CA ILE A 222 -8.55 16.89 -24.18
C ILE A 222 -9.92 17.48 -24.52
N ASP A 223 -10.14 17.81 -25.78
CA ASP A 223 -11.47 18.08 -26.31
C ASP A 223 -12.25 16.77 -26.40
N PHE A 224 -12.96 16.42 -25.31
CA PHE A 224 -13.75 15.19 -25.24
C PHE A 224 -14.93 15.17 -26.22
N VAL A 225 -15.26 16.30 -26.84
CA VAL A 225 -16.35 16.46 -27.82
C VAL A 225 -15.98 15.85 -29.18
N ASP A 226 -14.70 15.88 -29.59
CA ASP A 226 -14.25 15.35 -30.88
C ASP A 226 -13.87 13.85 -30.82
N LEU A 227 -13.91 13.23 -29.64
CA LEU A 227 -13.53 11.82 -29.43
C LEU A 227 -14.60 10.81 -29.84
N GLU A 228 -15.73 11.25 -30.38
CA GLU A 228 -16.74 10.35 -30.99
C GLU A 228 -16.24 9.70 -32.28
N ALA A 229 -15.22 10.28 -32.93
CA ALA A 229 -14.60 9.74 -34.14
C ALA A 229 -13.23 9.12 -33.82
N THR A 230 -13.18 7.77 -33.75
CA THR A 230 -11.95 6.94 -33.74
C THR A 230 -10.78 7.52 -32.95
N TYR A 231 -10.70 7.21 -31.65
CA TYR A 231 -9.52 7.51 -30.85
C TYR A 231 -8.29 6.80 -31.45
N ASN A 232 -7.36 7.57 -32.00
CA ASN A 232 -6.08 7.05 -32.48
C ASN A 232 -5.03 7.19 -31.37
N PRO A 233 -4.56 6.09 -30.75
CA PRO A 233 -3.60 6.16 -29.67
C PRO A 233 -2.26 6.72 -30.16
N ALA A 234 -1.85 7.84 -29.57
CA ALA A 234 -0.50 8.37 -29.75
C ALA A 234 0.55 7.43 -29.14
N TRP A 235 1.83 7.65 -29.45
CA TRP A 235 2.94 6.81 -28.97
C TRP A 235 2.98 6.67 -27.44
N TYR A 236 2.59 7.71 -26.70
CA TYR A 236 2.57 7.69 -25.23
C TYR A 236 1.43 6.83 -24.66
N SER A 237 0.35 6.60 -25.42
CA SER A 237 -0.77 5.76 -24.98
C SER A 237 -0.35 4.31 -24.74
N TRP A 238 0.71 3.87 -25.42
CA TRP A 238 1.32 2.55 -25.23
C TRP A 238 2.05 2.40 -23.89
N LEU A 239 2.37 3.50 -23.20
CA LEU A 239 3.00 3.48 -21.88
C LEU A 239 1.97 3.51 -20.74
N LEU A 240 0.69 3.76 -21.04
CA LEU A 240 -0.35 4.03 -20.06
C LEU A 240 -1.27 2.80 -19.87
N PRO A 241 -1.15 2.05 -18.76
CA PRO A 241 -2.01 0.90 -18.47
C PRO A 241 -3.52 1.19 -18.52
N PRO A 242 -4.02 2.37 -18.10
CA PRO A 242 -5.43 2.70 -18.24
C PRO A 242 -5.94 2.66 -19.69
N VAL A 243 -5.09 3.00 -20.66
CA VAL A 243 -5.44 2.98 -22.08
C VAL A 243 -5.58 1.54 -22.57
N TRP A 244 -4.67 0.65 -22.18
CA TRP A 244 -4.73 -0.75 -22.56
C TRP A 244 -6.04 -1.39 -22.09
N MET A 245 -6.43 -1.10 -20.85
CA MET A 245 -7.69 -1.59 -20.27
C MET A 245 -8.92 -1.02 -20.99
N ALA A 246 -8.92 0.28 -21.32
CA ALA A 246 -10.02 0.91 -22.02
C ALA A 246 -10.21 0.37 -23.44
N MET A 247 -9.12 0.27 -24.21
CA MET A 247 -9.14 -0.28 -25.57
C MET A 247 -9.50 -1.77 -25.59
N ALA A 248 -9.10 -2.54 -24.57
CA ALA A 248 -9.50 -3.93 -24.43
C ALA A 248 -11.02 -4.10 -24.20
N ILE A 249 -11.63 -3.20 -23.41
CA ILE A 249 -13.09 -3.18 -23.22
C ILE A 249 -13.78 -2.86 -24.55
N GLU A 250 -13.32 -1.82 -25.26
CA GLU A 250 -13.89 -1.44 -26.54
C GLU A 250 -13.81 -2.56 -27.58
N ALA A 251 -12.65 -3.20 -27.71
CA ALA A 251 -12.43 -4.29 -28.66
C ALA A 251 -13.48 -5.41 -28.49
N VAL A 252 -13.75 -5.78 -27.24
CA VAL A 252 -14.72 -6.86 -26.92
C VAL A 252 -16.16 -6.37 -27.02
N SER A 253 -16.47 -5.14 -26.61
CA SER A 253 -17.84 -4.62 -26.62
C SER A 253 -18.33 -4.22 -28.01
N ALA A 254 -17.45 -3.65 -28.84
CA ALA A 254 -17.76 -3.19 -30.19
C ALA A 254 -17.45 -4.26 -31.25
N GLY A 255 -16.75 -5.34 -30.89
CA GLY A 255 -16.33 -6.39 -31.83
C GLY A 255 -15.26 -5.93 -32.83
N ILE A 256 -14.49 -4.89 -32.48
CA ILE A 256 -13.45 -4.32 -33.33
C ILE A 256 -12.11 -4.96 -32.97
N TYR A 257 -11.56 -5.74 -33.91
CA TYR A 257 -10.29 -6.46 -33.74
C TYR A 257 -9.24 -5.98 -34.74
N ASP A 258 -9.07 -4.67 -34.86
CA ASP A 258 -7.91 -4.12 -35.58
C ASP A 258 -6.61 -4.46 -34.83
N THR A 259 -5.48 -4.42 -35.54
CA THR A 259 -4.13 -4.72 -35.04
C THR A 259 -3.84 -3.95 -33.75
N GLN A 260 -4.22 -2.67 -33.69
CA GLN A 260 -4.02 -1.84 -32.50
C GLN A 260 -4.85 -2.33 -31.30
N HIS A 261 -6.15 -2.57 -31.47
CA HIS A 261 -7.04 -3.10 -30.43
C HIS A 261 -6.57 -4.46 -29.92
N LEU A 262 -6.12 -5.34 -30.82
CA LEU A 262 -5.60 -6.66 -30.46
C LEU A 262 -4.30 -6.57 -29.66
N MET A 263 -3.37 -5.70 -30.05
CA MET A 263 -2.14 -5.45 -29.27
C MET A 263 -2.45 -4.89 -27.89
N MET A 264 -3.37 -3.92 -27.77
CA MET A 264 -3.78 -3.34 -26.48
C MET A 264 -4.47 -4.37 -25.58
N LEU A 265 -5.30 -5.25 -26.16
CA LEU A 265 -5.94 -6.35 -25.43
C LEU A 265 -4.92 -7.35 -24.90
N ILE A 266 -3.93 -7.74 -25.72
CA ILE A 266 -2.83 -8.60 -25.28
C ILE A 266 -2.06 -7.91 -24.15
N LEU A 267 -1.76 -6.62 -24.27
CA LEU A 267 -1.01 -5.87 -23.28
C LEU A 267 -1.78 -5.74 -21.95
N ALA A 268 -3.09 -5.48 -22.00
CA ALA A 268 -3.96 -5.39 -20.84
C ALA A 268 -3.99 -6.68 -20.00
N ILE A 269 -3.88 -7.84 -20.66
CA ILE A 269 -3.93 -9.16 -20.00
C ILE A 269 -2.53 -9.67 -19.66
N ALA A 270 -1.65 -9.76 -20.66
CA ALA A 270 -0.35 -10.38 -20.52
C ALA A 270 0.56 -9.57 -19.60
N PHE A 271 0.55 -8.24 -19.69
CA PHE A 271 1.51 -7.42 -18.95
C PHE A 271 1.31 -7.50 -17.43
N PRO A 272 0.09 -7.33 -16.85
CA PRO A 272 -0.11 -7.50 -15.41
C PRO A 272 0.24 -8.90 -14.91
N ILE A 273 -0.08 -9.94 -15.69
CA ILE A 273 0.18 -11.35 -15.32
C ILE A 273 1.68 -11.64 -15.35
N LEU A 274 2.38 -11.23 -16.42
CA LEU A 274 3.82 -11.41 -16.55
C LEU A 274 4.58 -10.63 -15.47
N LEU A 275 4.15 -9.41 -15.18
CA LEU A 275 4.75 -8.59 -14.13
C LEU A 275 4.59 -9.24 -12.75
N PHE A 276 3.40 -9.75 -12.45
CA PHE A 276 3.13 -10.48 -11.20
C PHE A 276 3.93 -11.79 -11.10
N TRP A 277 4.04 -12.53 -12.20
CA TRP A 277 4.85 -13.74 -12.26
C TRP A 277 6.34 -13.44 -12.05
N ALA A 278 6.88 -12.43 -12.73
CA ALA A 278 8.25 -11.98 -12.58
C ALA A 278 8.53 -11.51 -11.15
N MET A 279 7.59 -10.77 -10.56
CA MET A 279 7.62 -10.35 -9.17
C MET A 279 7.78 -11.55 -8.23
N ASN A 280 6.90 -12.56 -8.35
CA ASN A 280 6.92 -13.71 -7.45
C ASN A 280 8.16 -14.60 -7.63
N LYS A 281 8.61 -14.78 -8.87
CA LYS A 281 9.74 -15.68 -9.18
C LYS A 281 11.10 -15.07 -8.85
N TYR A 282 11.33 -13.80 -9.19
CA TYR A 282 12.67 -13.19 -9.12
C TYR A 282 12.80 -12.11 -8.04
N LEU A 283 11.74 -11.36 -7.76
CA LEU A 283 11.83 -10.19 -6.89
C LEU A 283 11.53 -10.55 -5.42
N ALA A 284 10.56 -11.43 -5.16
CA ALA A 284 10.19 -11.84 -3.80
C ALA A 284 11.34 -12.50 -3.00
N PRO A 285 12.17 -13.40 -3.56
CA PRO A 285 13.30 -13.97 -2.83
C PRO A 285 14.37 -12.93 -2.47
N ASN A 286 14.60 -11.95 -3.36
CA ASN A 286 15.58 -10.88 -3.14
C ASN A 286 15.11 -9.89 -2.07
N PHE A 287 13.81 -9.62 -2.03
CA PHE A 287 13.20 -8.78 -1.00
C PHE A 287 13.34 -9.38 0.40
N ALA A 288 13.06 -10.69 0.55
CA ALA A 288 13.23 -11.38 1.82
C ALA A 288 14.69 -11.27 2.32
N LYS A 289 15.66 -11.51 1.42
CA LYS A 289 17.09 -11.34 1.73
C LYS A 289 17.47 -9.92 2.14
N GLN A 290 16.92 -8.91 1.47
CA GLN A 290 17.19 -7.50 1.80
C GLN A 290 16.55 -7.10 3.13
N LEU A 291 15.36 -7.59 3.44
CA LEU A 291 14.73 -7.37 4.74
C LEU A 291 15.54 -7.99 5.88
N ASP A 292 15.99 -9.24 5.70
CA ASP A 292 16.83 -9.92 6.68
C ASP A 292 18.17 -9.20 6.86
N ALA A 293 18.75 -8.66 5.78
CA ALA A 293 19.96 -7.85 5.84
C ALA A 293 19.73 -6.54 6.62
N LEU A 294 18.57 -5.90 6.46
CA LEU A 294 18.21 -4.67 7.18
C LEU A 294 17.94 -4.94 8.68
N SER A 295 17.24 -6.02 9.03
CA SER A 295 17.02 -6.37 10.44
C SER A 295 18.35 -6.69 11.14
N ASN A 296 19.25 -7.40 10.45
CA ASN A 296 20.57 -7.72 10.96
C ASN A 296 21.50 -6.49 10.99
N ALA A 297 21.37 -5.54 10.06
CA ALA A 297 22.12 -4.28 10.07
C ALA A 297 21.69 -3.34 11.22
N SER A 298 20.41 -3.34 11.59
CA SER A 298 19.92 -2.68 12.81
C SER A 298 20.51 -3.30 14.08
N GLN A 299 20.84 -4.59 14.08
CA GLN A 299 21.62 -5.23 15.17
C GLN A 299 23.13 -4.98 15.07
N LYS A 300 23.71 -4.93 13.85
CA LYS A 300 25.16 -4.74 13.64
C LYS A 300 25.66 -3.32 13.88
N ASN A 301 24.77 -2.33 13.96
CA ASN A 301 25.11 -0.98 14.41
C ASN A 301 25.18 -0.84 15.94
N VAL A 302 25.14 -1.95 16.69
CA VAL A 302 25.83 -2.02 17.99
C VAL A 302 27.26 -2.50 17.73
N LYS A 303 28.05 -1.71 17.01
CA LYS A 303 29.48 -1.74 17.30
C LYS A 303 29.59 -1.25 18.73
N VAL A 304 29.89 -2.17 19.65
CA VAL A 304 30.59 -1.83 20.89
C VAL A 304 31.92 -1.24 20.43
N SER A 305 31.90 0.04 20.05
CA SER A 305 33.09 0.83 20.05
C SER A 305 33.50 0.85 21.51
N SER A 306 34.53 0.09 21.84
CA SER A 306 35.39 0.28 23.01
C SER A 306 36.12 1.62 22.88
N GLU A 307 35.41 2.69 22.51
CA GLU A 307 35.86 4.04 22.75
C GLU A 307 35.58 4.27 24.22
N VAL A 308 36.66 4.30 24.99
CA VAL A 308 36.71 4.91 26.31
C VAL A 308 35.99 6.25 26.19
N VAL A 309 34.73 6.29 26.64
CA VAL A 309 33.92 7.49 26.67
C VAL A 309 34.66 8.43 27.60
N LYS A 310 35.46 9.33 27.02
CA LYS A 310 35.98 10.51 27.72
C LYS A 310 34.75 11.16 28.34
N THR A 311 34.68 11.12 29.65
CA THR A 311 33.64 11.73 30.47
C THR A 311 33.80 13.25 30.37
N SER A 312 33.46 13.80 29.20
CA SER A 312 33.03 15.19 29.13
C SER A 312 31.81 15.27 30.02
N ALA A 313 31.90 16.07 31.08
CA ALA A 313 30.82 16.37 31.99
C ALA A 313 29.69 17.06 31.21
N GLY A 314 28.88 16.24 30.55
CA GLY A 314 27.80 16.68 29.68
C GLY A 314 26.80 17.52 30.45
N ILE A 315 26.05 18.34 29.72
CA ILE A 315 25.01 19.24 30.22
C ILE A 315 24.09 18.55 31.25
N SER A 316 23.81 17.25 31.09
CA SER A 316 23.04 16.43 32.04
C SER A 316 23.66 16.34 33.44
N THR A 317 24.98 16.26 33.55
CA THR A 317 25.69 16.18 34.84
C THR A 317 25.79 17.54 35.54
N ARG A 318 25.88 18.64 34.76
CA ARG A 318 25.85 20.01 35.30
C ARG A 318 24.46 20.38 35.81
N LEU A 319 23.43 20.13 35.02
CA LEU A 319 22.03 20.36 35.42
C LEU A 319 21.60 19.42 36.56
N GLY A 320 22.07 18.17 36.56
CA GLY A 320 21.87 17.26 37.68
C GLY A 320 22.44 17.82 38.99
N ARG A 321 23.65 18.38 38.99
CA ARG A 321 24.21 19.01 40.21
C ARG A 321 23.43 20.25 40.67
N LEU A 322 22.84 21.01 39.74
CA LEU A 322 22.09 22.22 40.06
C LEU A 322 20.70 21.91 40.63
N ILE A 323 20.04 20.87 40.11
CA ILE A 323 18.64 20.56 40.40
C ILE A 323 18.49 19.51 41.50
N SER A 324 19.38 18.51 41.56
CA SER A 324 19.23 17.37 42.48
C SER A 324 20.15 17.44 43.70
N ARG A 325 19.55 17.31 44.89
CA ARG A 325 20.22 17.46 46.19
C ARG A 325 20.94 16.18 46.59
N SER A 326 20.39 15.00 46.28
CA SER A 326 20.97 13.70 46.66
C SER A 326 21.74 13.01 45.51
N ALA A 327 22.68 12.11 45.87
CA ALA A 327 23.45 11.35 44.89
C ALA A 327 22.58 10.41 44.04
N VAL A 328 21.55 9.81 44.65
CA VAL A 328 20.59 8.92 43.97
C VAL A 328 19.74 9.71 42.97
N GLU A 329 19.27 10.88 43.37
CA GLU A 329 18.44 11.76 42.54
C GLU A 329 19.21 12.26 41.31
N ARG A 330 20.50 12.57 41.46
CA ARG A 330 21.38 12.93 40.32
C ARG A 330 21.57 11.77 39.35
N ALA A 331 21.71 10.54 39.85
CA ALA A 331 21.84 9.35 39.02
C ALA A 331 20.55 9.10 38.22
N SER A 332 19.40 9.17 38.88
CA SER A 332 18.09 9.07 38.24
C SER A 332 17.87 10.16 37.21
N PHE A 333 18.15 11.42 37.53
CA PHE A 333 18.04 12.55 36.60
C PHE A 333 18.93 12.36 35.37
N SER A 334 20.21 12.03 35.56
CA SER A 334 21.12 11.81 34.44
C SER A 334 20.72 10.61 33.59
N ASN A 335 20.14 9.57 34.19
CA ASN A 335 19.69 8.40 33.45
C ASN A 335 18.45 8.74 32.62
N THR A 336 17.44 9.35 33.22
CA THR A 336 16.23 9.82 32.52
C THR A 336 16.59 10.78 31.40
N TRP A 337 17.44 11.78 31.66
CA TRP A 337 17.91 12.70 30.62
C TRP A 337 18.55 11.99 29.42
N ARG A 338 19.35 10.95 29.67
CA ARG A 338 19.99 10.16 28.60
C ARG A 338 19.00 9.25 27.88
N ILE A 339 18.06 8.63 28.59
CA ILE A 339 17.01 7.80 28.01
C ILE A 339 16.12 8.66 27.11
N THR A 340 15.60 9.75 27.65
CA THR A 340 14.74 10.72 26.95
C THR A 340 15.45 11.36 25.75
N GLY A 341 16.73 11.70 25.88
CA GLY A 341 17.53 12.26 24.79
C GLY A 341 17.87 11.25 23.68
N ARG A 342 17.81 9.94 23.96
CA ARG A 342 18.07 8.88 22.97
C ARG A 342 16.78 8.33 22.36
N ASP A 343 15.69 8.29 23.11
CA ASP A 343 14.40 7.82 22.64
C ASP A 343 13.85 8.75 21.53
N LYS A 344 13.72 8.18 20.33
CA LYS A 344 13.22 8.88 19.14
C LYS A 344 11.71 9.05 19.20
N SER A 345 10.97 8.08 19.74
CA SER A 345 9.51 8.16 19.87
C SER A 345 9.12 9.29 20.81
N PHE A 346 9.84 9.44 21.92
CA PHE A 346 9.63 10.53 22.86
C PHE A 346 9.89 11.90 22.22
N ARG A 347 11.02 12.09 21.52
CA ARG A 347 11.34 13.37 20.85
C ARG A 347 10.33 13.75 19.78
N LEU A 348 9.84 12.77 19.02
CA LEU A 348 8.82 12.98 17.99
C LEU A 348 7.46 13.36 18.56
N GLN A 349 7.14 12.97 19.80
CA GLN A 349 5.90 13.35 20.47
C GLN A 349 6.03 14.69 21.21
N LEU A 350 7.15 14.93 21.89
CA LEU A 350 7.33 16.11 22.75
C LEU A 350 7.62 17.39 21.96
N TYR A 351 8.47 17.36 20.94
CA TYR A 351 8.86 18.58 20.22
C TYR A 351 7.69 19.28 19.50
N PRO A 352 6.76 18.56 18.85
CA PRO A 352 5.56 19.19 18.31
C PRO A 352 4.64 19.77 19.39
N SER A 353 4.55 19.15 20.58
CA SER A 353 3.69 19.65 21.66
C SER A 353 4.22 20.88 22.39
N LEU A 354 5.50 21.24 22.19
CA LEU A 354 6.11 22.46 22.73
C LEU A 354 6.03 23.65 21.74
N ALA A 355 5.71 23.38 20.48
CA ALA A 355 5.53 24.40 19.44
C ALA A 355 4.08 24.92 19.34
N TYR A 356 3.13 24.17 19.93
CA TYR A 356 1.78 24.62 20.26
C TYR A 356 1.77 25.25 21.65
#